data_AF-A0A536Y5E8-F1
#
_entry.id   AF-A0A536Y5E8-F1
#
_cell.length_a   1.000
_cell.length_b   1.000
_cell.length_c   1.000
_cell.angle_alpha   90.00
_cell.angle_beta   90.00
_cell.angle_gamma   90.00
#
_symmetry.space_group_name_H-M   'P 1'
#
loop_
_entity.id
_entity.type
_entity.pdbx_description
1 polymer ?
#
loop_
_entity_poly.entity_id
_entity_poly.type
_entity_poly.pdbx_seq_one_letter_code
_entity_poly.pdbx_strand_id
1 'polypeptide(L)'
;GFQANAEMRARYLGPGWELAKVRGTRFNTGDVIRTALAIGAAPVGNWSGCHAVAWERNAPEFGDLAVGDQFQKHSYPWGIYINAEGKRFVDEGADFRNYTYAKYGRVILSQPGQFAWQIFDAKVKSQLRDEYRIKQVTKVTANTLEELVKKLDDVNADAALKEIKAYNAAVRTEIPFNPNVKDGRCTTGLAVNKSNWANTLDTPPFEAYAVTCGITFTFGGLRINTGAQVMSTDGEPIPGLYAAGELVGGIFYFNYPGGTGLTNGSVFGRIAGANAAKAARSESRSKRVAGT
;
A
#
# COMPACT_ATOMS: atom_id res chain seq x y z
N GLY A 1 12.31 -2.01 -7.15
CA GLY A 1 12.41 -2.72 -5.86
C GLY A 1 12.51 -4.21 -6.10
N PHE A 2 12.04 -5.01 -5.14
CA PHE A 2 11.90 -6.47 -5.26
C PHE A 2 10.46 -6.97 -5.06
N GLN A 3 9.47 -6.08 -5.16
CA GLN A 3 8.06 -6.36 -4.88
C GLN A 3 7.43 -7.45 -5.74
N ALA A 4 7.98 -7.76 -6.92
CA ALA A 4 7.47 -8.81 -7.80
C ALA A 4 8.13 -10.18 -7.54
N ASN A 5 9.14 -10.23 -6.67
CA ASN A 5 9.81 -11.48 -6.33
C ASN A 5 9.19 -12.09 -5.06
N ALA A 6 8.39 -13.14 -5.24
CA ALA A 6 7.72 -13.85 -4.15
C ALA A 6 8.70 -14.36 -3.07
N GLU A 7 9.85 -14.89 -3.48
CA GLU A 7 10.87 -15.41 -2.57
C GLU A 7 11.51 -14.30 -1.74
N MET A 8 11.93 -13.20 -2.38
CA MET A 8 12.49 -12.04 -1.64
C MET A 8 11.45 -11.38 -0.75
N ARG A 9 10.18 -11.37 -1.15
CA ARG A 9 9.07 -10.88 -0.31
C ARG A 9 8.95 -11.72 0.96
N ALA A 10 8.87 -13.05 0.84
CA ALA A 10 8.83 -13.94 2.00
C ALA A 10 10.07 -13.76 2.89
N ARG A 11 11.26 -13.68 2.27
CA ARG A 11 12.55 -13.53 2.97
C ARG A 11 12.65 -12.23 3.78
N TYR A 12 12.30 -11.09 3.19
CA TYR A 12 12.54 -9.78 3.80
C TYR A 12 11.30 -9.15 4.45
N LEU A 13 10.12 -9.29 3.85
CA LEU A 13 8.87 -8.73 4.39
C LEU A 13 8.20 -9.67 5.40
N GLY A 14 8.53 -10.96 5.34
CA GLY A 14 8.08 -11.99 6.27
C GLY A 14 7.03 -12.94 5.66
N PRO A 15 6.59 -13.96 6.42
CA PRO A 15 5.64 -14.97 5.94
C PRO A 15 4.32 -14.37 5.43
N GLY A 16 3.79 -14.94 4.34
CA GLY A 16 2.53 -14.55 3.71
C GLY A 16 2.66 -13.45 2.65
N TRP A 17 3.80 -12.75 2.57
CA TRP A 17 4.02 -11.70 1.56
C TRP A 17 4.21 -12.22 0.14
N GLU A 18 4.58 -13.49 -0.02
CA GLU A 18 4.59 -14.21 -1.29
C GLU A 18 3.20 -14.28 -1.95
N LEU A 19 2.14 -14.24 -1.14
CA LEU A 19 0.75 -14.35 -1.58
C LEU A 19 0.10 -12.99 -1.92
N ALA A 20 0.73 -11.87 -1.55
CA ALA A 20 0.21 -10.54 -1.88
C ALA A 20 0.16 -10.33 -3.40
N LYS A 21 -0.86 -9.61 -3.89
CA LYS A 21 -0.94 -9.21 -5.30
C LYS A 21 0.07 -8.10 -5.59
N VAL A 22 0.62 -8.06 -6.79
CA VAL A 22 1.55 -7.01 -7.22
C VAL A 22 0.75 -5.97 -8.01
N ARG A 23 0.74 -4.72 -7.53
CA ARG A 23 -0.02 -3.64 -8.20
C ARG A 23 0.57 -3.22 -9.54
N GLY A 24 1.86 -3.40 -9.69
CA GLY A 24 2.65 -2.93 -10.82
C GLY A 24 3.18 -4.07 -11.68
N THR A 25 4.32 -3.80 -12.31
CA THR A 25 4.97 -4.71 -13.24
C THR A 25 5.48 -6.00 -12.57
N ARG A 26 5.44 -7.10 -13.31
CA ARG A 26 6.05 -8.39 -12.96
C ARG A 26 7.59 -8.37 -12.94
N PHE A 27 8.21 -7.31 -13.47
CA PHE A 27 9.67 -7.28 -13.71
C PHE A 27 10.48 -6.69 -12.54
N ASN A 28 9.85 -6.18 -11.48
CA ASN A 28 10.56 -5.63 -10.32
C ASN A 28 10.98 -6.73 -9.34
N THR A 29 11.90 -7.58 -9.79
CA THR A 29 12.31 -8.84 -9.15
C THR A 29 13.53 -8.72 -8.23
N GLY A 30 14.11 -7.51 -8.10
CA GLY A 30 15.27 -7.25 -7.24
C GLY A 30 16.62 -7.67 -7.84
N ASP A 31 16.68 -8.06 -9.11
CA ASP A 31 17.90 -8.61 -9.73
C ASP A 31 19.08 -7.63 -9.64
N VAL A 32 18.85 -6.37 -9.99
CA VAL A 32 19.88 -5.31 -9.92
C VAL A 32 20.32 -5.05 -8.48
N ILE A 33 19.41 -5.16 -7.51
CA ILE A 33 19.75 -5.02 -6.09
C ILE A 33 20.71 -6.15 -5.69
N ARG A 34 20.37 -7.40 -6.02
CA ARG A 34 21.23 -8.56 -5.69
C ARG A 34 22.60 -8.47 -6.36
N THR A 35 22.67 -8.07 -7.62
CA THR A 35 23.94 -7.88 -8.33
C THR A 35 24.80 -6.79 -7.68
N ALA A 36 24.21 -5.65 -7.32
CA ALA A 36 24.95 -4.58 -6.63
C ALA A 36 25.45 -5.02 -5.25
N LEU A 37 24.63 -5.72 -4.47
CA LEU A 37 25.06 -6.28 -3.17
C LEU A 37 26.21 -7.28 -3.34
N ALA A 38 26.18 -8.11 -4.38
CA ALA A 38 27.22 -9.11 -4.66
C ALA A 38 28.60 -8.50 -4.95
N ILE A 39 28.66 -7.26 -5.44
CA ILE A 39 29.91 -6.52 -5.67
C ILE A 39 30.27 -5.58 -4.50
N GLY A 40 29.63 -5.75 -3.34
CA GLY A 40 29.97 -5.02 -2.12
C GLY A 40 29.19 -3.73 -1.87
N ALA A 41 28.11 -3.45 -2.61
CA ALA A 41 27.24 -2.32 -2.32
C ALA A 41 26.59 -2.44 -0.94
N ALA A 42 26.52 -1.34 -0.20
CA ALA A 42 25.91 -1.29 1.12
C ALA A 42 24.38 -1.33 1.03
N PRO A 43 23.71 -2.30 1.68
CA PRO A 43 22.27 -2.26 1.89
C PRO A 43 21.90 -1.15 2.89
N VAL A 44 20.72 -0.54 2.72
CA VAL A 44 20.16 0.42 3.68
C VAL A 44 18.64 0.43 3.63
N GLY A 45 18.02 1.03 4.65
CA GLY A 45 16.58 1.24 4.73
C GLY A 45 15.85 0.12 5.44
N ASN A 46 14.52 0.18 5.38
CA ASN A 46 13.67 -0.84 5.99
C ASN A 46 13.38 -1.99 5.00
N TRP A 47 14.14 -3.08 5.08
CA TRP A 47 13.96 -4.25 4.22
C TRP A 47 12.66 -5.02 4.48
N SER A 48 12.12 -4.96 5.70
CA SER A 48 10.80 -5.51 6.04
C SER A 48 9.67 -4.49 5.85
N GLY A 49 9.99 -3.32 5.27
CA GLY A 49 9.06 -2.25 4.98
C GLY A 49 8.65 -2.22 3.50
N CYS A 50 7.39 -1.93 3.24
CA CYS A 50 6.88 -1.76 1.89
C CYS A 50 5.64 -0.85 1.87
N HIS A 51 5.37 -0.28 0.71
CA HIS A 51 4.09 0.36 0.43
C HIS A 51 3.08 -0.69 -0.06
N ALA A 52 2.02 -0.92 0.72
CA ALA A 52 0.94 -1.83 0.33
C ALA A 52 -0.44 -1.23 0.65
N VAL A 53 -1.42 -1.52 -0.20
CA VAL A 53 -2.76 -0.92 -0.11
C VAL A 53 -3.85 -1.99 -0.11
N ALA A 54 -5.06 -1.58 0.28
CA ALA A 54 -6.26 -2.36 -0.02
C ALA A 54 -6.48 -2.42 -1.53
N TRP A 55 -6.57 -3.64 -2.04
CA TRP A 55 -6.63 -3.96 -3.45
C TRP A 55 -7.80 -4.88 -3.72
N GLU A 56 -8.35 -4.86 -4.93
CA GLU A 56 -9.43 -5.77 -5.32
C GLU A 56 -9.04 -7.24 -5.11
N ARG A 57 -9.87 -8.01 -4.39
CA ARG A 57 -9.55 -9.39 -3.98
C ARG A 57 -9.21 -10.29 -5.17
N ASN A 58 -9.99 -10.17 -6.24
CA ASN A 58 -9.88 -10.99 -7.45
C ASN A 58 -9.05 -10.34 -8.56
N ALA A 59 -8.24 -9.32 -8.23
CA ALA A 59 -7.33 -8.74 -9.21
C ALA A 59 -6.32 -9.79 -9.74
N PRO A 60 -5.81 -9.59 -10.98
CA PRO A 60 -4.72 -10.40 -11.50
C PRO A 60 -3.49 -10.36 -10.58
N GLU A 61 -2.58 -11.31 -10.77
CA GLU A 61 -1.35 -11.41 -9.98
C GLU A 61 -0.48 -10.15 -10.07
N PHE A 62 -0.46 -9.51 -11.25
CA PHE A 62 0.27 -8.29 -11.55
C PHE A 62 -0.67 -7.19 -12.05
N GLY A 63 -0.17 -5.96 -12.12
CA GLY A 63 -0.92 -4.83 -12.64
C GLY A 63 -1.40 -5.05 -14.08
N ASP A 64 -2.60 -4.55 -14.38
CA ASP A 64 -3.20 -4.58 -15.71
C ASP A 64 -3.20 -3.16 -16.31
N LEU A 65 -2.53 -2.98 -17.45
CA LEU A 65 -2.43 -1.69 -18.12
C LEU A 65 -3.80 -1.17 -18.62
N ALA A 66 -4.75 -2.05 -18.92
CA ALA A 66 -6.08 -1.65 -19.38
C ALA A 66 -6.93 -1.08 -18.24
N VAL A 67 -6.69 -1.52 -17.00
CA VAL A 67 -7.39 -1.05 -15.79
C VAL A 67 -6.63 0.07 -15.08
N GLY A 68 -5.30 0.09 -15.21
CA GLY A 68 -4.44 1.05 -14.53
C GLY A 68 -4.43 0.85 -13.02
N ASP A 69 -4.60 1.92 -12.26
CA ASP A 69 -4.56 1.90 -10.79
C ASP A 69 -5.92 1.63 -10.12
N GLN A 70 -6.97 1.39 -10.92
CA GLN A 70 -8.37 1.34 -10.47
C GLN A 70 -8.75 0.10 -9.65
N PHE A 71 -7.84 -0.86 -9.47
CA PHE A 71 -8.06 -1.97 -8.55
C PHE A 71 -7.91 -1.57 -7.07
N GLN A 72 -7.28 -0.44 -6.76
CA GLN A 72 -7.17 0.02 -5.37
C GLN A 72 -8.55 0.32 -4.75
N LYS A 73 -8.66 0.22 -3.42
CA LYS A 73 -9.92 0.42 -2.66
C LYS A 73 -9.69 1.31 -1.44
N HIS A 74 -9.79 2.60 -1.68
CA HIS A 74 -9.27 3.68 -0.87
C HIS A 74 -10.36 4.54 -0.19
N SER A 75 -11.64 4.24 -0.41
CA SER A 75 -12.77 4.91 0.24
C SER A 75 -13.14 4.31 1.60
N TYR A 76 -12.32 3.39 2.15
CA TYR A 76 -12.52 2.79 3.47
C TYR A 76 -12.79 3.78 4.63
N PRO A 77 -12.34 5.06 4.63
CA PRO A 77 -12.72 5.98 5.71
C PRO A 77 -14.23 6.17 5.88
N TRP A 78 -15.00 5.97 4.82
CA TRP A 78 -16.46 6.14 4.81
C TRP A 78 -17.24 4.90 5.24
N GLY A 79 -16.55 3.79 5.48
CA GLY A 79 -17.15 2.51 5.85
C GLY A 79 -16.36 1.82 6.95
N ILE A 80 -16.53 0.50 6.99
CA ILE A 80 -15.82 -0.41 7.91
C ILE A 80 -15.22 -1.59 7.15
N TYR A 81 -14.20 -2.22 7.73
CA TYR A 81 -13.67 -3.51 7.28
C TYR A 81 -14.20 -4.66 8.12
N ILE A 82 -14.56 -5.77 7.48
CA ILE A 82 -14.87 -7.03 8.14
C ILE A 82 -13.95 -8.12 7.58
N ASN A 83 -13.23 -8.84 8.45
CA ASN A 83 -12.39 -9.98 8.04
C ASN A 83 -13.19 -11.29 7.94
N ALA A 84 -12.52 -12.40 7.61
CA ALA A 84 -13.15 -13.72 7.52
C ALA A 84 -13.88 -14.17 8.81
N GLU A 85 -13.42 -13.74 9.98
CA GLU A 85 -14.06 -14.06 11.26
C GLU A 85 -15.29 -13.19 11.57
N GLY A 86 -15.66 -12.28 10.67
CA GLY A 86 -16.77 -11.36 10.89
C GLY A 86 -16.44 -10.20 11.83
N LYS A 87 -15.15 -9.84 12.00
CA LYS A 87 -14.71 -8.80 12.95
C LYS A 87 -14.08 -7.61 12.25
N ARG A 88 -14.23 -6.43 12.88
CA ARG A 88 -13.39 -5.27 12.57
C ARG A 88 -11.99 -5.47 13.16
N PHE A 89 -10.98 -4.91 12.50
CA PHE A 89 -9.58 -5.15 12.86
C PHE A 89 -8.67 -3.93 12.70
N VAL A 90 -9.21 -2.80 12.22
CA VAL A 90 -8.44 -1.56 12.02
C VAL A 90 -9.34 -0.35 12.21
N ASP A 91 -8.78 0.75 12.71
CA ASP A 91 -9.47 2.03 12.74
C ASP A 91 -9.48 2.65 11.33
N GLU A 92 -10.59 2.51 10.62
CA GLU A 92 -10.73 3.02 9.26
C GLU A 92 -10.74 4.56 9.21
N GLY A 93 -10.99 5.22 10.35
CA GLY A 93 -11.04 6.67 10.53
C GLY A 93 -9.81 7.27 11.25
N ALA A 94 -8.71 6.53 11.36
CA ALA A 94 -7.53 6.98 12.11
C ALA A 94 -6.91 8.28 11.56
N ASP A 95 -6.90 8.44 10.23
CA ASP A 95 -6.42 9.63 9.54
C ASP A 95 -7.02 9.70 8.14
N PHE A 96 -6.83 10.84 7.46
CA PHE A 96 -7.11 10.95 6.05
C PHE A 96 -6.39 9.85 5.28
N ARG A 97 -7.08 9.36 4.24
CA ARG A 97 -6.61 8.28 3.38
C ARG A 97 -5.12 8.40 3.02
N ASN A 98 -4.63 9.58 2.66
CA ASN A 98 -3.25 9.81 2.20
C ASN A 98 -2.18 9.42 3.24
N TYR A 99 -2.54 9.32 4.52
CA TYR A 99 -1.63 8.94 5.61
C TYR A 99 -1.80 7.48 6.05
N THR A 100 -2.87 6.79 5.62
CA THR A 100 -3.25 5.45 6.10
C THR A 100 -3.24 4.38 5.00
N TYR A 101 -3.46 4.77 3.75
CA TYR A 101 -3.62 3.80 2.65
C TYR A 101 -2.42 2.91 2.43
N ALA A 102 -1.21 3.44 2.64
CA ALA A 102 0.04 2.75 2.40
C ALA A 102 0.42 1.69 3.45
N LYS A 103 -0.30 1.67 4.59
CA LYS A 103 -0.12 0.68 5.67
C LYS A 103 -1.24 -0.35 5.73
N TYR A 104 -2.47 -0.01 5.31
CA TYR A 104 -3.62 -0.91 5.49
C TYR A 104 -3.60 -2.15 4.62
N GLY A 105 -2.87 -2.16 3.49
CA GLY A 105 -2.66 -3.40 2.73
C GLY A 105 -1.99 -4.48 3.59
N ARG A 106 -0.96 -4.13 4.37
CA ARG A 106 -0.29 -5.05 5.30
C ARG A 106 -1.23 -5.57 6.38
N VAL A 107 -2.12 -4.72 6.90
CA VAL A 107 -3.08 -5.11 7.93
C VAL A 107 -4.12 -6.09 7.38
N ILE A 108 -4.56 -5.90 6.12
CA ILE A 108 -5.44 -6.86 5.42
C ILE A 108 -4.70 -8.18 5.18
N LEU A 109 -3.43 -8.12 4.76
CA LEU A 109 -2.62 -9.32 4.52
C LEU A 109 -2.46 -10.19 5.79
N SER A 110 -2.46 -9.58 6.98
CA SER A 110 -2.34 -10.33 8.24
C SER A 110 -3.68 -10.90 8.75
N GLN A 111 -4.79 -10.65 8.06
CA GLN A 111 -6.08 -11.23 8.45
C GLN A 111 -6.20 -12.69 8.00
N PRO A 112 -7.03 -13.51 8.65
CA PRO A 112 -7.32 -14.87 8.19
C PRO A 112 -7.80 -14.88 6.73
N GLY A 113 -7.18 -15.71 5.90
CA GLY A 113 -7.44 -15.77 4.46
C GLY A 113 -6.88 -14.58 3.65
N GLN A 114 -6.19 -13.62 4.29
CA GLN A 114 -5.56 -12.46 3.67
C GLN A 114 -6.53 -11.56 2.87
N PHE A 115 -7.78 -11.52 3.32
CA PHE A 115 -8.82 -10.71 2.71
C PHE A 115 -9.68 -10.03 3.78
N ALA A 116 -10.45 -9.05 3.32
CA ALA A 116 -11.51 -8.42 4.09
C ALA A 116 -12.61 -7.94 3.13
N TRP A 117 -13.73 -7.52 3.68
CA TRP A 117 -14.78 -6.82 2.97
C TRP A 117 -14.89 -5.39 3.50
N GLN A 118 -14.90 -4.40 2.61
CA GLN A 118 -15.30 -3.04 2.96
C GLN A 118 -16.81 -2.91 2.83
N ILE A 119 -17.48 -2.40 3.86
CA ILE A 119 -18.95 -2.25 3.88
C ILE A 119 -19.30 -0.77 3.95
N PHE A 120 -20.21 -0.36 3.06
CA PHE A 120 -20.76 0.99 2.95
C PHE A 120 -22.28 0.94 2.89
N ASP A 121 -22.91 2.06 3.22
CA ASP A 121 -24.33 2.28 3.03
C ASP A 121 -24.59 3.41 2.02
N ALA A 122 -25.86 3.69 1.72
CA ALA A 122 -26.23 4.63 0.68
C ALA A 122 -25.77 6.07 0.95
N LYS A 123 -25.55 6.46 2.22
CA LYS A 123 -25.21 7.85 2.60
C LYS A 123 -23.89 8.31 2.00
N VAL A 124 -22.95 7.39 1.82
CA VAL A 124 -21.58 7.69 1.36
C VAL A 124 -21.30 7.23 -0.06
N LYS A 125 -22.30 6.67 -0.76
CA LYS A 125 -22.14 6.10 -2.11
C LYS A 125 -21.60 7.11 -3.13
N SER A 126 -22.03 8.37 -3.05
CA SER A 126 -21.53 9.46 -3.90
C SER A 126 -20.08 9.85 -3.59
N GLN A 127 -19.58 9.55 -2.39
CA GLN A 127 -18.21 9.82 -1.95
C GLN A 127 -17.22 8.71 -2.31
N LEU A 128 -17.71 7.57 -2.79
CA LEU A 128 -16.85 6.49 -3.26
C LEU A 128 -16.08 6.93 -4.51
N ARG A 129 -14.80 6.53 -4.58
CA ARG A 129 -13.92 6.82 -5.72
C ARG A 129 -14.29 5.95 -6.94
N ASP A 130 -13.84 6.33 -8.12
CA ASP A 130 -14.18 5.63 -9.38
C ASP A 130 -13.72 4.18 -9.44
N GLU A 131 -12.68 3.84 -8.69
CA GLU A 131 -12.18 2.48 -8.48
C GLU A 131 -13.23 1.52 -7.88
N TYR A 132 -14.34 2.01 -7.33
CA TYR A 132 -15.49 1.22 -6.87
C TYR A 132 -16.55 0.98 -7.96
N ARG A 133 -16.35 1.56 -9.15
CA ARG A 133 -17.30 1.57 -10.28
C ARG A 133 -16.79 0.80 -11.49
N ILE A 134 -15.58 0.23 -11.44
CA ILE A 134 -15.04 -0.59 -12.52
C ILE A 134 -15.77 -1.94 -12.63
N LYS A 135 -15.69 -2.56 -13.82
CA LYS A 135 -16.35 -3.85 -14.08
C LYS A 135 -15.76 -5.01 -13.28
N GLN A 136 -14.48 -4.92 -12.92
CA GLN A 136 -13.71 -5.98 -12.26
C GLN A 136 -13.89 -6.02 -10.75
N VAL A 137 -14.73 -5.13 -10.20
CA VAL A 137 -14.98 -5.07 -8.76
C VAL A 137 -15.81 -6.27 -8.31
N THR A 138 -15.36 -6.93 -7.25
CA THR A 138 -16.17 -7.94 -6.55
C THR A 138 -17.07 -7.22 -5.56
N LYS A 139 -18.32 -6.98 -5.96
CA LYS A 139 -19.32 -6.24 -5.18
C LYS A 139 -20.52 -7.11 -4.83
N VAL A 140 -20.95 -6.98 -3.58
CA VAL A 140 -22.23 -7.50 -3.09
C VAL A 140 -23.14 -6.32 -2.75
N THR A 141 -24.43 -6.45 -3.04
CA THR A 141 -25.45 -5.45 -2.67
C THR A 141 -26.66 -6.13 -2.03
N ALA A 142 -27.21 -5.50 -1.00
CA ALA A 142 -28.40 -5.96 -0.30
C ALA A 142 -29.20 -4.79 0.30
N ASN A 143 -30.47 -5.02 0.59
CA ASN A 143 -31.34 -4.01 1.21
C ASN A 143 -31.40 -4.14 2.74
N THR A 144 -30.84 -5.21 3.30
CA THR A 144 -30.69 -5.41 4.75
C THR A 144 -29.27 -5.89 5.07
N LEU A 145 -28.82 -5.63 6.29
CA LEU A 145 -27.51 -6.12 6.75
C LEU A 145 -27.51 -7.65 6.89
N GLU A 146 -28.63 -8.24 7.32
CA GLU A 146 -28.84 -9.69 7.41
C GLU A 146 -28.65 -10.38 6.06
N GLU A 147 -29.19 -9.82 4.98
CA GLU A 147 -28.96 -10.32 3.62
C GLU A 147 -27.53 -10.07 3.15
N LEU A 148 -26.96 -8.91 3.49
CA LEU A 148 -25.61 -8.55 3.07
C LEU A 148 -24.59 -9.56 3.59
N VAL A 149 -24.57 -9.81 4.91
CA VAL A 149 -23.57 -10.67 5.55
C VAL A 149 -23.62 -12.11 5.05
N LYS A 150 -24.80 -12.62 4.68
CA LYS A 150 -24.98 -13.97 4.14
C LYS A 150 -24.44 -14.12 2.71
N LYS A 151 -24.31 -13.00 1.98
CA LYS A 151 -23.75 -12.96 0.63
C LYS A 151 -22.24 -12.68 0.63
N LEU A 152 -21.60 -12.43 1.78
CA LEU A 152 -20.16 -12.21 1.85
C LEU A 152 -19.43 -13.54 1.84
N ASP A 153 -18.75 -13.83 0.74
CA ASP A 153 -17.97 -15.07 0.60
C ASP A 153 -16.87 -15.16 1.67
N ASP A 154 -16.73 -16.37 2.23
CA ASP A 154 -15.73 -16.77 3.23
C ASP A 154 -15.77 -16.01 4.56
N VAL A 155 -16.89 -15.33 4.87
CA VAL A 155 -17.08 -14.59 6.13
C VAL A 155 -18.03 -15.33 7.07
N ASN A 156 -17.72 -15.33 8.37
CA ASN A 156 -18.70 -15.71 9.40
C ASN A 156 -19.82 -14.66 9.48
N ALA A 157 -20.95 -14.95 8.82
CA ALA A 157 -22.08 -14.03 8.67
C ALA A 157 -22.71 -13.61 10.02
N ASP A 158 -22.85 -14.53 10.96
CA ASP A 158 -23.46 -14.25 12.26
C ASP A 158 -22.57 -13.33 13.11
N ALA A 159 -21.26 -13.58 13.11
CA ALA A 159 -20.29 -12.73 13.78
C ALA A 159 -20.26 -11.33 13.13
N ALA A 160 -20.25 -11.25 11.80
CA ALA A 160 -20.29 -10.00 11.06
C ALA A 160 -21.52 -9.17 11.39
N LEU A 161 -22.71 -9.78 11.43
CA LEU A 161 -23.94 -9.07 11.77
C LEU A 161 -23.90 -8.50 13.19
N LYS A 162 -23.40 -9.29 14.15
CA LYS A 162 -23.24 -8.86 15.54
C LYS A 162 -22.26 -7.69 15.64
N GLU A 163 -21.13 -7.77 14.95
CA GLU A 163 -20.10 -6.73 14.91
C GLU A 163 -20.66 -5.41 14.34
N ILE A 164 -21.40 -5.49 13.22
CA ILE A 164 -22.01 -4.30 12.59
C ILE A 164 -23.05 -3.66 13.51
N LYS A 165 -23.89 -4.48 14.18
CA LYS A 165 -24.88 -3.98 15.15
C LYS A 165 -24.21 -3.29 16.34
N ALA A 166 -23.14 -3.87 16.87
CA ALA A 166 -22.36 -3.28 17.95
C ALA A 166 -21.69 -1.96 17.51
N TYR A 167 -21.12 -1.92 16.30
CA TYR A 167 -20.56 -0.71 15.72
C TYR A 167 -21.61 0.40 15.60
N ASN A 168 -22.77 0.11 15.00
CA ASN A 168 -23.85 1.09 14.84
C ASN A 168 -24.31 1.67 16.18
N ALA A 169 -24.47 0.83 17.21
CA ALA A 169 -24.87 1.27 18.54
C ALA A 169 -23.82 2.15 19.25
N ALA A 170 -22.54 2.01 18.88
CA ALA A 170 -21.44 2.75 19.47
C ALA A 170 -21.13 4.08 18.75
N VAL A 171 -21.75 4.36 17.60
CA VAL A 171 -21.55 5.62 16.86
C VAL A 171 -22.08 6.81 17.65
N ARG A 172 -21.21 7.81 17.88
CA ARG A 172 -21.59 9.10 18.49
C ARG A 172 -22.30 10.00 17.48
N THR A 173 -23.59 9.75 17.29
CA THR A 173 -24.40 10.43 16.26
C THR A 173 -24.61 11.92 16.54
N GLU A 174 -24.43 12.35 17.78
CA GLU A 174 -24.50 13.74 18.23
C GLU A 174 -23.37 14.62 17.69
N ILE A 175 -22.24 14.02 17.29
CA ILE A 175 -21.12 14.73 16.67
C ILE A 175 -21.39 14.83 15.16
N PRO A 176 -21.50 16.03 14.57
CA PRO A 176 -21.85 16.17 13.16
C PRO A 176 -20.77 15.55 12.25
N PHE A 177 -21.22 14.88 11.18
CA PHE A 177 -20.33 14.33 10.17
C PHE A 177 -19.76 15.43 9.28
N ASN A 178 -18.44 15.46 9.11
CA ASN A 178 -17.78 16.36 8.16
C ASN A 178 -16.62 15.63 7.46
N PRO A 179 -16.75 15.28 6.16
CA PRO A 179 -15.75 14.49 5.44
C PRO A 179 -14.46 15.28 5.16
N ASN A 180 -14.46 16.61 5.32
CA ASN A 180 -13.34 17.47 4.95
C ASN A 180 -12.35 17.73 6.09
N VAL A 181 -12.68 17.32 7.31
CA VAL A 181 -11.85 17.49 8.51
C VAL A 181 -11.86 16.21 9.33
N LYS A 182 -10.90 16.05 10.24
CA LYS A 182 -11.00 15.03 11.29
C LYS A 182 -12.12 15.46 12.25
N ASP A 183 -13.33 15.00 11.97
CA ASP A 183 -14.57 15.50 12.58
C ASP A 183 -14.78 15.03 14.02
N GLY A 184 -13.97 14.08 14.51
CA GLY A 184 -14.11 13.48 15.83
C GLY A 184 -15.40 12.67 16.00
N ARG A 185 -16.17 12.45 14.93
CA ARG A 185 -17.35 11.57 14.97
C ARG A 185 -16.86 10.13 15.06
N CYS A 186 -16.94 9.57 16.26
CA CYS A 186 -16.21 8.35 16.62
C CYS A 186 -17.12 7.25 17.17
N THR A 187 -16.52 6.09 17.45
CA THR A 187 -17.12 5.05 18.31
C THR A 187 -16.32 4.88 19.60
N THR A 188 -16.97 4.40 20.67
CA THR A 188 -16.31 4.09 21.94
C THR A 188 -16.77 2.73 22.48
N GLY A 189 -15.94 2.09 23.30
CA GLY A 189 -16.27 0.81 23.95
C GLY A 189 -16.19 -0.43 23.06
N LEU A 190 -15.74 -0.32 21.81
CA LEU A 190 -15.49 -1.46 20.93
C LEU A 190 -14.05 -1.96 21.06
N ALA A 191 -13.80 -3.21 20.64
CA ALA A 191 -12.45 -3.76 20.51
C ALA A 191 -11.58 -2.92 19.57
N VAL A 192 -12.19 -2.39 18.51
CA VAL A 192 -11.60 -1.40 17.60
C VAL A 192 -12.52 -0.20 17.54
N ASN A 193 -12.10 0.93 18.08
CA ASN A 193 -12.85 2.18 17.92
C ASN A 193 -12.50 2.84 16.59
N LYS A 194 -13.47 3.53 16.00
CA LYS A 194 -13.26 4.36 14.81
C LYS A 194 -13.09 5.81 15.27
N SER A 195 -11.97 6.45 14.92
CA SER A 195 -11.62 7.76 15.49
C SER A 195 -12.35 8.94 14.84
N ASN A 196 -12.69 8.85 13.55
CA ASN A 196 -13.35 9.92 12.79
C ASN A 196 -14.30 9.30 11.76
N TRP A 197 -15.24 10.10 11.26
CA TRP A 197 -16.15 9.74 10.16
C TRP A 197 -16.97 8.47 10.44
N ALA A 198 -17.25 8.18 11.72
CA ALA A 198 -18.08 7.05 12.11
C ALA A 198 -19.54 7.33 11.76
N ASN A 199 -19.99 6.81 10.62
CA ASN A 199 -21.40 6.76 10.27
C ASN A 199 -21.97 5.38 10.62
N THR A 200 -23.21 5.37 11.10
CA THR A 200 -24.01 4.15 11.19
C THR A 200 -24.20 3.55 9.80
N LEU A 201 -24.30 2.24 9.70
CA LEU A 201 -24.74 1.52 8.51
C LEU A 201 -26.23 1.19 8.69
N ASP A 202 -27.11 2.09 8.28
CA ASP A 202 -28.56 1.99 8.51
C ASP A 202 -29.42 2.35 7.29
N THR A 203 -28.81 2.87 6.22
CA THR A 203 -29.53 3.38 5.05
C THR A 203 -29.25 2.49 3.83
N PRO A 204 -30.20 1.66 3.39
CA PRO A 204 -30.00 0.82 2.22
C PRO A 204 -29.99 1.63 0.90
N PRO A 205 -29.43 1.09 -0.20
CA PRO A 205 -28.79 -0.21 -0.28
C PRO A 205 -27.40 -0.23 0.39
N PHE A 206 -27.08 -1.37 1.01
CA PHE A 206 -25.74 -1.65 1.52
C PHE A 206 -24.87 -2.25 0.41
N GLU A 207 -23.64 -1.76 0.27
CA GLU A 207 -22.67 -2.26 -0.70
C GLU A 207 -21.41 -2.76 0.01
N ALA A 208 -20.98 -3.97 -0.32
CA ALA A 208 -19.76 -4.56 0.19
C ALA A 208 -18.77 -4.88 -0.94
N TYR A 209 -17.48 -4.62 -0.72
CA TYR A 209 -16.42 -4.78 -1.72
C TYR A 209 -15.30 -5.67 -1.18
N ALA A 210 -14.97 -6.73 -1.89
CA ALA A 210 -13.94 -7.67 -1.46
C ALA A 210 -12.55 -7.09 -1.70
N VAL A 211 -11.70 -7.14 -0.69
CA VAL A 211 -10.33 -6.63 -0.76
C VAL A 211 -9.29 -7.63 -0.28
N THR A 212 -8.08 -7.49 -0.81
CA THR A 212 -6.85 -8.13 -0.37
C THR A 212 -5.73 -7.08 -0.30
N CYS A 213 -4.49 -7.54 -0.13
CA CYS A 213 -3.30 -6.71 -0.13
C CYS A 213 -2.66 -6.62 -1.53
N GLY A 214 -2.49 -5.39 -2.01
CA GLY A 214 -1.67 -5.08 -3.18
C GLY A 214 -0.35 -4.44 -2.78
N ILE A 215 0.78 -5.10 -3.01
CA ILE A 215 2.13 -4.53 -2.83
C ILE A 215 2.50 -3.61 -4.00
N THR A 216 3.12 -2.48 -3.68
CA THR A 216 3.53 -1.46 -4.66
C THR A 216 5.03 -1.46 -4.89
N PHE A 217 5.79 -1.25 -3.81
CA PHE A 217 7.25 -1.24 -3.83
C PHE A 217 7.80 -1.42 -2.41
N THR A 218 9.09 -1.73 -2.33
CA THR A 218 9.83 -2.07 -1.12
C THR A 218 10.69 -0.91 -0.64
N PHE A 219 10.89 -0.76 0.66
CA PHE A 219 11.60 0.38 1.25
C PHE A 219 13.11 0.16 1.44
N GLY A 220 13.55 -1.10 1.48
CA GLY A 220 14.96 -1.48 1.49
C GLY A 220 15.57 -1.43 0.09
N GLY A 221 16.86 -1.07 0.03
CA GLY A 221 17.61 -0.96 -1.21
C GLY A 221 19.08 -0.61 -0.98
N LEU A 222 19.68 0.02 -1.98
CA LEU A 222 21.09 0.42 -2.00
C LEU A 222 21.29 1.78 -1.32
N ARG A 223 22.38 1.91 -0.57
CA ARG A 223 22.83 3.19 -0.02
C ARG A 223 23.43 4.04 -1.12
N ILE A 224 23.05 5.31 -1.16
CA ILE A 224 23.66 6.31 -2.02
C ILE A 224 24.15 7.52 -1.22
N ASN A 225 25.13 8.24 -1.76
CA ASN A 225 25.43 9.60 -1.30
C ASN A 225 24.51 10.65 -1.97
N THR A 226 24.70 11.93 -1.65
CA THR A 226 23.94 13.04 -2.24
C THR A 226 24.17 13.21 -3.75
N GLY A 227 25.26 12.64 -4.27
CA GLY A 227 25.55 12.54 -5.71
C GLY A 227 24.91 11.33 -6.41
N ALA A 228 24.08 10.57 -5.70
CA ALA A 228 23.46 9.32 -6.16
C ALA A 228 24.45 8.20 -6.53
N GLN A 229 25.69 8.28 -6.07
CA GLN A 229 26.66 7.18 -6.18
C GLN A 229 26.33 6.11 -5.17
N VAL A 230 26.37 4.85 -5.58
CA VAL A 230 26.19 3.72 -4.68
C VAL A 230 27.39 3.62 -3.75
N MET A 231 27.12 3.50 -2.46
CA MET A 231 28.14 3.35 -1.43
C MET A 231 28.45 1.87 -1.23
N SER A 232 29.72 1.52 -1.05
CA SER A 232 30.17 0.20 -0.63
C SER A 232 29.94 -0.01 0.87
N THR A 233 30.07 -1.26 1.32
CA THR A 233 30.04 -1.63 2.75
C THR A 233 31.16 -1.01 3.57
N ASP A 234 32.29 -0.64 2.94
CA ASP A 234 33.40 0.07 3.57
C ASP A 234 33.16 1.59 3.70
N GLY A 235 32.02 2.09 3.19
CA GLY A 235 31.66 3.51 3.25
C GLY A 235 32.19 4.36 2.10
N GLU A 236 32.90 3.77 1.15
CA GLU A 236 33.42 4.46 -0.04
C GLU A 236 32.49 4.33 -1.26
N PRO A 237 32.36 5.36 -2.12
CA PRO A 237 31.58 5.25 -3.35
C PRO A 237 32.14 4.19 -4.30
N ILE A 238 31.27 3.35 -4.87
CA ILE A 238 31.67 2.39 -5.91
C ILE A 238 31.86 3.15 -7.24
N PRO A 239 33.07 3.15 -7.84
CA PRO A 239 33.33 3.88 -9.07
C PRO A 239 32.39 3.47 -10.21
N GLY A 240 31.83 4.46 -10.90
CA GLY A 240 30.93 4.25 -12.05
C GLY A 240 29.52 3.76 -11.70
N LEU A 241 29.20 3.47 -10.44
CA LEU A 241 27.91 2.93 -10.04
C LEU A 241 27.00 3.99 -9.39
N TYR A 242 25.83 4.21 -9.99
CA TYR A 242 24.82 5.16 -9.54
C TYR A 242 23.46 4.47 -9.43
N ALA A 243 22.61 4.92 -8.52
CA ALA A 243 21.27 4.37 -8.33
C ALA A 243 20.23 5.47 -8.09
N ALA A 244 19.00 5.19 -8.52
CA ALA A 244 17.85 6.08 -8.36
C ALA A 244 16.55 5.28 -8.23
N GLY A 245 15.47 5.97 -7.83
CA GLY A 245 14.14 5.38 -7.72
C GLY A 245 14.07 4.26 -6.68
N GLU A 246 13.35 3.19 -7.00
CA GLU A 246 13.11 2.07 -6.07
C GLU A 246 14.33 1.16 -5.83
N LEU A 247 15.47 1.43 -6.47
CA LEU A 247 16.73 0.78 -6.10
C LEU A 247 17.34 1.40 -4.84
N VAL A 248 16.97 2.65 -4.52
CA VAL A 248 17.54 3.39 -3.40
C VAL A 248 16.77 3.06 -2.13
N GLY A 249 17.50 2.60 -1.11
CA GLY A 249 16.94 2.37 0.22
C GLY A 249 17.01 3.63 1.09
N GLY A 250 16.30 3.61 2.21
CA GLY A 250 16.45 4.62 3.27
C GLY A 250 15.70 5.93 3.05
N ILE A 251 14.87 6.01 2.01
CA ILE A 251 13.94 7.13 1.79
C ILE A 251 12.65 6.95 2.60
N PHE A 252 12.20 5.69 2.74
CA PHE A 252 10.96 5.33 3.45
C PHE A 252 11.25 4.24 4.49
N TYR A 253 10.50 4.22 5.59
CA TYR A 253 10.66 3.22 6.66
C TYR A 253 9.32 2.65 7.13
N PHE A 254 8.43 3.49 7.64
CA PHE A 254 7.19 3.03 8.28
C PHE A 254 5.94 3.34 7.47
N ASN A 255 6.02 4.38 6.64
CA ASN A 255 4.92 4.84 5.82
C ASN A 255 5.45 5.44 4.52
N TYR A 256 4.54 5.66 3.59
CA TYR A 256 4.80 6.29 2.31
C TYR A 256 3.84 7.48 2.13
N PRO A 257 4.36 8.73 2.12
CA PRO A 257 3.56 9.88 1.75
C PRO A 257 3.25 9.84 0.25
N GLY A 258 1.97 9.96 -0.11
CA GLY A 258 1.54 9.85 -1.51
C GLY A 258 2.27 10.82 -2.45
N GLY A 259 2.65 10.32 -3.63
CA GLY A 259 3.36 11.07 -4.67
C GLY A 259 4.89 11.11 -4.52
N THR A 260 5.42 10.90 -3.31
CA THR A 260 6.87 11.06 -3.05
C THR A 260 7.76 10.01 -3.75
N GLY A 261 7.20 8.88 -4.20
CA GLY A 261 7.94 7.85 -4.93
C GLY A 261 8.31 8.30 -6.34
N LEU A 262 7.40 9.03 -7.00
CA LEU A 262 7.67 9.66 -8.29
C LEU A 262 8.67 10.80 -8.12
N THR A 263 8.56 11.59 -7.04
CA THR A 263 9.55 12.62 -6.70
C THR A 263 10.94 12.02 -6.48
N ASN A 264 11.03 10.92 -5.72
CA ASN A 264 12.27 10.19 -5.49
C ASN A 264 12.91 9.73 -6.81
N GLY A 265 12.13 9.09 -7.69
CA GLY A 265 12.58 8.67 -9.01
C GLY A 265 13.10 9.82 -9.87
N SER A 266 12.32 10.91 -9.98
CA SER A 266 12.67 12.06 -10.82
C SER A 266 13.89 12.82 -10.31
N VAL A 267 13.97 13.08 -9.00
CA VAL A 267 15.07 13.86 -8.40
C VAL A 267 16.37 13.08 -8.45
N PHE A 268 16.40 11.86 -7.88
CA PHE A 268 17.64 11.08 -7.89
C PHE A 268 17.99 10.55 -9.27
N GLY A 269 17.01 10.34 -10.16
CA GLY A 269 17.27 9.99 -11.55
C GLY A 269 18.04 11.09 -12.28
N ARG A 270 17.63 12.35 -12.11
CA ARG A 270 18.35 13.51 -12.66
C ARG A 270 19.75 13.64 -12.08
N ILE A 271 19.91 13.49 -10.76
CA ILE A 271 21.20 13.58 -10.08
C ILE A 271 22.15 12.46 -10.55
N ALA A 272 21.69 11.22 -10.56
CA ALA A 272 22.44 10.05 -11.00
C ALA A 272 22.91 10.21 -12.45
N GLY A 273 22.00 10.57 -13.35
CA GLY A 273 22.35 10.77 -14.77
C GLY A 273 23.38 11.88 -14.99
N ALA A 274 23.21 13.03 -14.33
CA ALA A 274 24.13 14.15 -14.45
C ALA A 274 25.54 13.80 -13.91
N ASN A 275 25.62 13.14 -12.76
CA ASN A 275 26.90 12.80 -12.14
C ASN A 275 27.60 11.65 -12.86
N ALA A 276 26.87 10.64 -13.34
CA ALA A 276 27.43 9.58 -14.17
C ALA A 276 28.04 10.16 -15.46
N ALA A 277 27.33 11.08 -16.13
CA ALA A 277 27.85 11.74 -17.33
C ALA A 277 29.10 12.59 -17.05
N LYS A 278 29.15 13.29 -15.91
CA LYS A 278 30.32 14.07 -15.48
C LYS A 278 31.53 13.15 -15.24
N ALA A 279 31.33 12.04 -14.53
CA ALA A 279 32.39 11.07 -14.23
C ALA A 279 32.99 10.45 -15.51
N ALA A 280 32.14 10.04 -16.45
CA ALA A 280 32.58 9.50 -17.74
C ALA A 280 33.43 10.49 -18.56
N ARG A 281 33.08 11.78 -18.52
CA ARG A 281 33.88 12.83 -19.19
C ARG A 281 35.24 13.06 -18.54
N SER A 282 35.32 13.03 -17.20
CA SER A 282 36.60 13.16 -16.50
C SER A 282 37.53 11.99 -16.78
N GLU A 283 37.02 10.75 -16.80
CA GLU A 283 37.83 9.58 -17.14
C GLU A 283 38.39 9.62 -18.57
N SER A 284 37.57 10.03 -19.53
CA SER A 284 37.99 10.21 -20.92
C SER A 284 39.10 11.26 -21.05
N ARG A 285 39.00 12.36 -20.29
CA ARG A 285 40.02 13.42 -20.28
C ARG A 285 41.32 12.92 -19.64
N SER A 286 41.26 12.23 -18.51
CA SER A 286 42.46 11.66 -17.87
C SER A 286 43.15 10.62 -18.74
N LYS A 287 42.40 9.74 -19.43
CA LYS A 287 42.97 8.77 -20.38
C LYS A 287 43.64 9.43 -21.59
N ARG A 288 43.11 10.55 -22.09
CA ARG A 288 43.76 11.32 -23.17
C ARG A 288 45.05 12.00 -22.71
N VAL A 289 45.10 12.50 -21.48
CA VAL A 289 46.29 13.15 -20.92
C VAL A 289 47.38 12.14 -20.55
N ALA A 290 47.01 10.92 -20.15
CA ALA A 290 47.97 9.85 -19.83
C ALA A 290 48.47 9.06 -21.06
N GLY A 291 47.87 9.29 -22.24
CA GLY A 291 48.23 8.64 -23.52
C GLY A 291 49.14 9.48 -24.43
N THR A 292 49.73 10.55 -23.90
CA THR A 292 50.80 11.37 -24.51
C THR A 292 52.03 11.29 -23.62
#